data_AF-A0A832FHK3-F1
#
_entry.id   AF-A0A832FHK3-F1
#
_cell.length_a   1.000
_cell.length_b   1.000
_cell.length_c   1.000
_cell.angle_alpha   90.00
_cell.angle_beta   90.00
_cell.angle_gamma   90.00
#
_symmetry.space_group_name_H-M   'P 1'
#
loop_
_entity.id
_entity.type
_entity.pdbx_description
1 polymer ?
#
loop_
_entity_poly.entity_id
_entity_poly.type
_entity_poly.pdbx_seq_one_letter_code
_entity_poly.pdbx_strand_id
1 'polypeptide(L)'
;MEETVDKIHELGGLAVACHPKTVFKASLGQKTSRDFDAIEVVNASAIPFKRSVRLAREIAATLGTPQVAGSDAHFAPEIGSAYTVIDAELDCEKAVKAISKGLCEPFGNAIPLQLRLKREILALKTKYFKKSNESCSNYQRFC
;
A
#
# COMPACT_ATOMS: atom_id res chain seq x y z
N MET A 1 -7.59 -7.05 -15.95
CA MET A 1 -7.36 -7.26 -14.52
C MET A 1 -6.99 -8.71 -14.30
N GLU A 2 -7.82 -9.64 -14.77
CA GLU A 2 -7.50 -11.08 -14.89
C GLU A 2 -6.11 -11.32 -15.49
N GLU A 3 -5.80 -10.75 -16.68
CA GLU A 3 -4.45 -10.85 -17.28
C GLU A 3 -3.29 -10.38 -16.37
N THR A 4 -3.52 -9.39 -15.51
CA THR A 4 -2.48 -8.88 -14.59
C THR A 4 -2.31 -9.83 -13.40
N VAL A 5 -3.40 -10.36 -12.88
CA VAL A 5 -3.40 -11.35 -11.80
C VAL A 5 -2.73 -12.63 -12.28
N ASP A 6 -3.14 -13.14 -13.45
CA ASP A 6 -2.57 -14.34 -14.06
C ASP A 6 -1.06 -14.20 -14.23
N LYS A 7 -0.60 -13.04 -14.72
CA LYS A 7 0.84 -12.77 -14.88
C LYS A 7 1.59 -12.67 -13.54
N ILE A 8 0.95 -12.18 -12.49
CA ILE A 8 1.53 -12.19 -11.14
C ILE A 8 1.70 -13.65 -10.68
N HIS A 9 0.69 -14.49 -10.91
CA HIS A 9 0.72 -15.91 -10.54
C HIS A 9 1.72 -16.71 -11.36
N GLU A 10 1.85 -16.45 -12.67
CA GLU A 10 2.88 -17.05 -13.55
C GLU A 10 4.31 -16.80 -13.04
N LEU A 11 4.53 -15.65 -12.41
CA LEU A 11 5.80 -15.27 -11.80
C LEU A 11 5.96 -15.79 -10.36
N GLY A 12 5.02 -16.58 -9.85
CA GLY A 12 5.01 -17.09 -8.47
C GLY A 12 4.66 -16.02 -7.43
N GLY A 13 4.11 -14.88 -7.85
CA GLY A 13 3.72 -13.79 -7.00
C GLY A 13 2.30 -13.95 -6.43
N LEU A 14 1.95 -13.03 -5.52
CA LEU A 14 0.65 -12.96 -4.85
C LEU A 14 -0.05 -11.65 -5.20
N ALA A 15 -1.27 -11.72 -5.71
CA ALA A 15 -2.04 -10.56 -6.12
C ALA A 15 -2.80 -9.98 -4.91
N VAL A 16 -2.35 -8.82 -4.43
CA VAL A 16 -2.99 -8.09 -3.33
C VAL A 16 -3.87 -6.96 -3.87
N ALA A 17 -5.13 -6.92 -3.46
CA ALA A 17 -5.99 -5.76 -3.68
C ALA A 17 -5.58 -4.63 -2.72
N CYS A 18 -4.67 -3.76 -3.17
CA CYS A 18 -4.23 -2.59 -2.42
C CYS A 18 -5.38 -1.58 -2.27
N HIS A 19 -5.56 -1.08 -1.05
CA HIS A 19 -6.50 -0.03 -0.67
C HIS A 19 -7.73 0.10 -1.60
N PRO A 20 -8.87 -0.54 -1.32
CA PRO A 20 -10.12 -0.17 -1.98
C PRO A 20 -10.55 1.21 -1.47
N LYS A 21 -9.77 2.26 -1.81
CA LYS A 21 -10.18 3.65 -1.75
C LYS A 21 -11.41 3.69 -2.61
N THR A 22 -12.52 3.81 -1.92
CA THR A 22 -13.85 4.10 -2.41
C THR A 22 -14.77 2.90 -2.67
N VAL A 23 -15.91 3.02 -2.00
CA VAL A 23 -17.24 2.68 -2.49
C VAL A 23 -17.55 3.30 -3.89
N PHE A 24 -16.62 3.96 -4.60
CA PHE A 24 -16.81 4.57 -5.93
C PHE A 24 -16.50 3.64 -7.11
N LYS A 25 -16.22 2.36 -6.85
CA LYS A 25 -16.40 1.32 -7.86
C LYS A 25 -17.46 0.32 -7.44
N ALA A 26 -18.67 0.83 -7.21
CA ALA A 26 -19.89 0.08 -7.54
C ALA A 26 -19.91 -0.42 -9.01
N SER A 27 -18.92 -0.05 -9.83
CA SER A 27 -18.76 -0.41 -11.24
C SER A 27 -17.69 -1.47 -11.56
N LEU A 28 -16.88 -1.92 -10.59
CA LEU A 28 -16.12 -3.17 -10.74
C LEU A 28 -16.84 -4.23 -9.92
N GLY A 29 -17.86 -4.84 -10.53
CA GLY A 29 -18.77 -5.76 -9.86
C GLY A 29 -18.06 -6.89 -9.11
N GLN A 30 -18.82 -7.53 -8.22
CA GLN A 30 -18.52 -8.72 -7.41
C GLN A 30 -17.68 -9.84 -8.06
N LYS A 31 -17.42 -9.77 -9.37
CA LYS A 31 -16.50 -10.64 -10.11
C LYS A 31 -15.02 -10.35 -9.83
N THR A 32 -14.60 -9.09 -9.64
CA THR A 32 -13.17 -8.73 -9.59
C THR A 32 -12.45 -8.99 -8.27
N SER A 33 -13.15 -9.27 -7.16
CA SER A 33 -12.47 -9.50 -5.88
C SER A 33 -12.08 -10.96 -5.63
N ARG A 34 -12.57 -11.91 -6.45
CA ARG A 34 -12.21 -13.34 -6.30
C ARG A 34 -10.85 -13.67 -6.89
N ASP A 35 -10.36 -12.85 -7.82
CA ASP A 35 -9.07 -13.09 -8.49
C ASP A 35 -7.89 -12.67 -7.60
N PHE A 36 -8.14 -11.89 -6.54
CA PHE A 36 -7.09 -11.48 -5.60
C PHE A 36 -6.92 -12.49 -4.47
N ASP A 37 -5.66 -12.78 -4.14
CA ASP A 37 -5.28 -13.71 -3.08
C ASP A 37 -5.39 -13.09 -1.68
N ALA A 38 -5.25 -11.76 -1.58
CA ALA A 38 -5.31 -11.03 -0.32
C ALA A 38 -5.86 -9.61 -0.51
N ILE A 39 -6.38 -9.02 0.56
CA ILE A 39 -6.88 -7.64 0.58
C ILE A 39 -6.09 -6.82 1.59
N GLU A 40 -5.62 -5.64 1.17
CA GLU A 40 -5.02 -4.67 2.08
C GLU A 40 -6.12 -4.00 2.92
N VAL A 41 -6.22 -4.41 4.18
CA VAL A 41 -7.23 -3.90 5.12
C VAL A 41 -6.71 -2.79 6.02
N VAL A 42 -5.40 -2.69 6.24
CA VAL A 42 -4.78 -1.59 7.00
C VAL A 42 -3.77 -0.87 6.13
N ASN A 43 -4.15 0.33 5.69
CA ASN A 43 -3.26 1.26 5.00
C ASN A 43 -3.04 2.49 5.90
N ALA A 44 -1.81 2.71 6.38
CA ALA A 44 -1.51 3.79 7.32
C ALA A 44 -1.72 5.20 6.73
N SER A 45 -1.55 5.34 5.41
CA SER A 45 -1.75 6.57 4.65
C SER A 45 -3.23 6.90 4.39
N ALA A 46 -4.15 5.94 4.56
CA ALA A 46 -5.58 6.12 4.29
C ALA A 46 -6.23 7.23 5.12
N ILE A 47 -7.11 8.01 4.48
CA ILE A 47 -7.93 9.04 5.11
C ILE A 47 -9.38 8.87 4.61
N PRO A 48 -10.39 8.76 5.50
CA PRO A 48 -10.30 8.65 6.95
C PRO A 48 -9.95 7.22 7.41
N PHE A 49 -8.80 7.05 8.10
CA PHE A 49 -8.20 5.75 8.46
C PHE A 49 -9.18 4.73 9.08
N LYS A 50 -9.83 5.07 10.20
CA LYS A 50 -10.72 4.14 10.91
C LYS A 50 -11.86 3.62 10.04
N ARG A 51 -12.42 4.47 9.17
CA ARG A 51 -13.51 4.09 8.27
C ARG A 51 -12.99 3.21 7.13
N SER A 52 -11.83 3.56 6.55
CA SER A 52 -11.18 2.75 5.52
C SER A 52 -10.87 1.34 6.03
N VAL A 53 -10.27 1.22 7.22
CA VAL A 53 -9.96 -0.08 7.83
C VAL A 53 -11.22 -0.89 8.10
N ARG A 54 -12.27 -0.26 8.65
CA ARG A 54 -13.54 -0.95 8.92
C ARG A 54 -14.14 -1.55 7.64
N LEU A 55 -14.29 -0.74 6.60
CA LEU A 55 -14.90 -1.17 5.34
C LEU A 55 -14.08 -2.26 4.66
N ALA A 56 -12.76 -2.14 4.64
CA ALA A 56 -11.90 -3.15 4.03
C ALA A 56 -11.96 -4.49 4.79
N ARG A 57 -12.02 -4.47 6.13
CA ARG A 57 -12.22 -5.67 6.95
C ARG A 57 -13.57 -6.33 6.70
N GLU A 58 -14.66 -5.54 6.59
CA GLU A 58 -15.99 -6.05 6.27
C GLU A 58 -16.01 -6.74 4.89
N ILE A 59 -15.35 -6.15 3.90
CA ILE A 59 -15.22 -6.74 2.56
C ILE A 59 -14.41 -8.05 2.61
N ALA A 60 -13.24 -8.04 3.25
CA ALA A 60 -12.40 -9.23 3.35
C ALA A 60 -13.09 -10.38 4.11
N ALA A 61 -13.81 -10.05 5.19
CA ALA A 61 -14.59 -11.03 5.94
C ALA A 61 -15.75 -11.62 5.11
N THR A 62 -16.43 -10.78 4.31
CA THR A 62 -17.50 -11.25 3.42
C THR A 62 -16.99 -12.18 2.31
N LEU A 63 -15.77 -11.95 1.84
CA LEU A 63 -15.14 -12.73 0.77
C LEU A 63 -14.35 -13.95 1.28
N GLY A 64 -14.06 -14.01 2.58
CA GLY A 64 -13.17 -15.04 3.15
C GLY A 64 -11.72 -14.90 2.68
N THR A 65 -11.30 -13.71 2.28
CA THR A 65 -9.98 -13.45 1.69
C THR A 65 -8.96 -13.09 2.78
N PRO A 66 -7.72 -13.61 2.70
CA PRO A 66 -6.61 -13.18 3.55
C PRO A 66 -6.45 -11.66 3.65
N GLN A 67 -6.03 -11.20 4.83
CA GLN A 67 -5.97 -9.77 5.16
C GLN A 67 -4.53 -9.32 5.40
N VAL A 68 -4.11 -8.26 4.72
CA VAL A 68 -2.76 -7.69 4.82
C VAL A 68 -2.79 -6.20 5.14
N ALA A 69 -1.62 -5.66 5.47
CA ALA A 69 -1.40 -4.28 5.89
C ALA A 69 -0.12 -3.70 5.29
N GLY A 70 -0.18 -2.42 4.93
CA GLY A 70 0.93 -1.68 4.34
C GLY A 70 1.01 -0.25 4.87
N SER A 71 2.23 0.21 5.16
CA SER A 71 2.44 1.59 5.62
C SER A 71 2.21 2.63 4.52
N ASP A 72 2.37 2.25 3.25
CA ASP A 72 2.33 3.16 2.09
C ASP A 72 3.21 4.41 2.34
N ALA A 73 4.43 4.12 2.80
CA ALA A 73 5.37 5.11 3.30
C ALA A 73 6.04 5.86 2.15
N HIS A 74 5.91 7.18 2.16
CA HIS A 74 6.56 8.10 1.22
C HIS A 74 7.73 8.85 1.89
N PHE A 75 7.92 8.64 3.19
CA PHE A 75 8.96 9.23 4.02
C PHE A 75 9.46 8.21 5.05
N ALA A 76 10.77 8.16 5.34
CA ALA A 76 11.37 7.09 6.16
C ALA A 76 10.71 6.88 7.55
N PRO A 77 10.34 7.93 8.31
CA PRO A 77 9.59 7.78 9.57
C PRO A 77 8.17 7.21 9.43
N GLU A 78 7.63 7.07 8.22
CA GLU A 78 6.33 6.43 8.00
C GLU A 78 6.45 4.90 7.89
N ILE A 79 7.67 4.37 7.67
CA ILE A 79 7.94 2.93 7.58
C ILE A 79 7.49 2.24 8.87
N GLY A 80 6.75 1.15 8.73
CA GLY A 80 6.23 0.39 9.87
C GLY A 80 5.01 0.99 10.54
N SER A 81 4.43 2.09 10.02
CA SER A 81 3.14 2.60 10.53
C SER A 81 1.99 1.60 10.36
N ALA A 82 2.13 0.68 9.39
CA ALA A 82 1.33 -0.52 9.27
C ALA A 82 2.18 -1.65 8.68
N TYR A 83 1.90 -2.88 9.08
CA TYR A 83 2.67 -4.08 8.74
C TYR A 83 1.83 -5.34 8.92
N THR A 84 2.22 -6.41 8.23
CA THR A 84 1.57 -7.73 8.36
C THR A 84 2.51 -8.67 9.10
N VAL A 85 2.02 -9.31 10.16
CA VAL A 85 2.73 -10.41 10.80
C VAL A 85 2.37 -11.69 10.06
N ILE A 86 3.37 -12.43 9.61
CA ILE A 86 3.18 -13.64 8.80
C ILE A 86 3.75 -14.81 9.60
N ASP A 87 2.97 -15.87 9.76
CA ASP A 87 3.43 -17.10 10.39
C ASP A 87 4.13 -17.97 9.35
N ALA A 88 5.41 -17.67 9.13
CA ALA A 88 6.29 -18.35 8.21
C ALA A 88 7.76 -18.23 8.65
N GLU A 89 8.60 -19.11 8.12
CA GLU A 89 10.05 -18.91 8.19
C GLU A 89 10.47 -17.68 7.36
N LEU A 90 11.68 -17.18 7.63
CA LEU A 90 12.24 -16.00 6.96
C LEU A 90 12.69 -16.32 5.52
N ASP A 91 11.71 -16.59 4.67
CA ASP A 91 11.85 -16.92 3.26
C ASP A 91 10.67 -16.35 2.46
N CYS A 92 10.96 -15.78 1.28
CA CYS A 92 9.97 -15.08 0.48
C CYS A 92 8.86 -16.02 -0.02
N GLU A 93 9.20 -17.21 -0.50
CA GLU A 93 8.23 -18.16 -1.03
C GLU A 93 7.33 -18.71 0.09
N LYS A 94 7.92 -19.00 1.25
CA LYS A 94 7.17 -19.42 2.44
C LYS A 94 6.24 -18.32 2.94
N ALA A 95 6.68 -17.06 2.92
CA ALA A 95 5.84 -15.91 3.30
C ALA A 95 4.65 -15.74 2.34
N VAL A 96 4.88 -15.81 1.03
CA VAL A 96 3.82 -15.77 0.01
C VAL A 96 2.80 -16.89 0.23
N LYS A 97 3.27 -18.12 0.47
CA LYS A 97 2.41 -19.28 0.71
C LYS A 97 1.64 -19.19 2.04
N ALA A 98 2.22 -18.57 3.06
CA ALA A 98 1.55 -18.34 4.34
C ALA A 98 0.43 -17.31 4.18
N ILE A 99 0.68 -16.21 3.47
CA ILE A 99 -0.34 -15.19 3.18
C ILE A 99 -1.49 -15.79 2.38
N SER A 100 -1.23 -16.57 1.33
CA SER A 100 -2.30 -17.19 0.52
C SER A 100 -3.16 -18.19 1.31
N LYS A 101 -2.62 -18.75 2.39
CA LYS A 101 -3.35 -19.61 3.35
C LYS A 101 -4.05 -18.85 4.47
N GLY A 102 -3.92 -17.51 4.52
CA GLY A 102 -4.45 -16.69 5.60
C GLY A 102 -3.69 -16.81 6.92
N LEU A 103 -2.45 -17.33 6.91
CA LEU A 103 -1.57 -17.43 8.08
C LEU A 103 -0.85 -16.09 8.31
N CYS A 104 -1.64 -15.02 8.42
CA CYS A 104 -1.13 -13.67 8.57
C CYS A 104 -2.13 -12.74 9.26
N GLU A 105 -1.62 -11.76 9.99
CA GLU A 105 -2.42 -10.78 10.72
C GLU A 105 -2.00 -9.33 10.41
N PRO A 106 -2.95 -8.45 10.04
CA PRO A 106 -2.66 -7.06 9.69
C PRO A 106 -2.68 -6.12 10.90
N PHE A 107 -1.62 -5.33 11.09
CA PHE A 107 -1.47 -4.34 12.15
C PHE A 107 -1.14 -2.95 11.61
N GLY A 108 -1.44 -1.92 12.39
CA GLY A 108 -1.04 -0.55 12.07
C GLY A 108 -1.96 0.54 12.58
N ASN A 109 -1.49 1.77 12.45
CA ASN A 109 -2.19 3.00 12.84
C ASN A 109 -2.12 4.04 11.72
N ALA A 110 -2.98 5.05 11.79
CA ALA A 110 -2.91 6.19 10.89
C ALA A 110 -1.56 6.90 11.06
N ILE A 111 -0.93 7.30 9.95
CA ILE A 111 0.25 8.16 10.00
C ILE A 111 -0.13 9.48 10.71
N PRO A 112 0.58 9.85 11.80
CA PRO A 112 0.35 11.10 12.52
C PRO A 112 0.37 12.33 11.61
N LEU A 113 -0.51 13.30 11.88
CA LEU A 113 -0.59 14.55 11.09
C LEU A 113 0.75 15.30 11.04
N GLN A 114 1.53 15.25 12.13
CA GLN A 114 2.86 15.87 12.19
C GLN A 114 3.82 15.25 11.18
N LEU A 115 3.79 13.93 10.99
CA LEU A 115 4.62 13.24 10.01
C LEU A 115 4.14 13.54 8.59
N ARG A 116 2.83 13.56 8.35
CA ARG A 116 2.24 13.97 7.07
C ARG A 116 2.67 15.39 6.70
N LEU A 117 2.64 16.34 7.65
CA LEU A 117 3.08 17.71 7.40
C LEU A 117 4.58 17.80 7.12
N LYS A 118 5.41 17.08 7.88
CA LYS A 118 6.86 17.01 7.64
C LYS A 118 7.17 16.48 6.25
N ARG A 119 6.42 15.47 5.77
CA ARG A 119 6.52 14.96 4.41
C ARG A 119 6.26 16.05 3.37
N GLU A 120 5.17 16.80 3.50
CA GLU A 120 4.85 17.89 2.56
C GLU A 120 5.92 18.99 2.57
N ILE A 121 6.42 19.38 3.74
CA ILE A 121 7.51 20.36 3.87
C ILE A 121 8.78 19.84 3.19
N LEU A 122 9.15 18.58 3.41
CA LEU A 122 10.32 17.98 2.79
C LEU A 122 10.17 17.93 1.26
N ALA A 123 9.00 17.54 0.75
CA ALA A 123 8.71 17.52 -0.67
C ALA A 123 8.84 18.93 -1.30
N LEU A 124 8.37 19.97 -0.60
CA LEU A 124 8.55 21.36 -1.01
C LEU A 124 10.01 21.80 -1.00
N LYS A 125 10.78 21.45 0.04
CA LYS A 125 12.22 21.74 0.11
C LYS A 125 12.97 21.07 -1.04
N THR A 126 12.73 19.79 -1.30
CA THR A 126 13.37 19.06 -2.41
C THR A 126 13.02 19.69 -3.76
N LYS A 127 11.77 20.10 -3.98
CA LYS A 127 11.37 20.85 -5.19
C LYS A 127 12.09 22.19 -5.32
N TYR A 128 12.21 22.94 -4.22
CA TYR A 128 12.90 24.23 -4.19
C TYR A 128 14.39 24.09 -4.51
N PHE A 129 15.10 23.16 -3.86
CA PHE A 129 16.52 22.89 -4.11
C PHE A 129 16.80 22.35 -5.52
N LYS A 130 15.90 21.53 -6.07
CA LYS A 130 16.02 21.06 -7.45
C LYS A 130 15.87 22.23 -8.44
N LYS A 131 14.90 23.12 -8.19
CA LYS A 131 14.71 24.34 -8.99
C LYS A 131 15.90 25.31 -8.89
N SER A 132 16.51 25.46 -7.71
CA SER A 132 17.70 26.30 -7.55
C SER A 132 18.91 25.72 -8.29
N ASN A 133 19.11 24.39 -8.25
CA ASN A 133 20.19 23.72 -8.96
C ASN A 133 20.01 23.75 -10.49
N GLU A 134 18.78 23.61 -11.00
CA GLU A 134 18.48 23.81 -12.42
C GLU A 134 18.73 25.26 -12.87
N SER A 135 18.44 26.25 -12.01
CA SER A 135 18.75 27.66 -12.28
C SER A 135 20.25 27.94 -12.33
N CYS A 136 21.06 27.29 -11.46
CA CYS A 136 22.52 27.39 -11.49
C CYS A 136 23.13 26.71 -12.72
N SER A 137 22.64 25.52 -13.09
CA SER A 137 23.12 24.79 -14.27
C SER A 137 22.80 25.53 -15.58
N ASN A 138 21.69 26.28 -15.65
CA ASN A 138 21.38 27.10 -16.82
C ASN A 138 22.26 28.35 -16.91
N TYR A 139 22.75 28.88 -15.79
CA TYR A 139 23.64 30.05 -15.78
C TYR A 139 25.06 29.71 -16.27
N GLN A 140 25.55 28.49 -16.02
CA GLN A 140 26.87 28.01 -16.48
C GLN A 140 26.91 27.60 -17.97
N ARG A 141 25.78 27.56 -18.69
CA ARG A 141 25.74 27.30 -20.15
C ARG A 141 25.90 28.57 -21.02
N PHE A 142 25.96 29.75 -20.40
CA PHE A 142 26.09 31.04 -21.07
C PHE A 142 27.44 31.74 -20.83
N CYS A 143 28.44 31.01 -20.32
CA CYS A 143 29.84 31.45 -20.25
C CYS A 143 30.72 30.57 -21.13
#